data_AF-A0A6P0XG57-F1
#
_entry.id   AF-A0A6P0XG57-F1
#
_cell.length_a   1.000
_cell.length_b   1.000
_cell.length_c   1.000
_cell.angle_alpha   90.00
_cell.angle_beta   90.00
_cell.angle_gamma   90.00
#
_symmetry.space_group_name_H-M   'P 1'
#
loop_
_entity.id
_entity.type
_entity.pdbx_description
1 polymer ?
#
loop_
_entity_poly.entity_id
_entity_poly.type
_entity_poly.pdbx_seq_one_letter_code
_entity_poly.pdbx_strand_id
1 'polypeptide(L)'
;LDENGRKMSKSLGNVVDPSIVIEGGNNKKQEPPYGADILRLWVSSVDYSSDVPLGKNILKQIADIYRKIRNTARFLLGNIHDFDPKKDAVAYEEMPELDRYMLHRMTEVFAEVKDGFEKFQYFRFFQTIQNFCVVDLSNFYLDIAKDRLYISATDAYRRRSCQTVLAVAVENLAKAIAPVLPHMAEDIWQNIPYPTPYKSVFESGWVKMESKWHNPELAKLWEELRKTRTEVNKVLEKARAEKAIGAPLEAKVLLYIKEPELREQIQAFNPIAKTEKSQSEFLEAKIETEPEITENTTPNNQAKSPANFTHNQNFFSEFVDTLSKVFSGYQKVLGAVFFIAILLLLIRVTLTVLTTIHQLPLVNYIMELVGIISTIRFVTGDLLFAKNRQKLSEKIKLTTEDIFGKDVLLPPKRKKSTDNTVKQSAILVSPEGAYVTHKKVDFTPVAQVVETETLPQQPNNIKAKIVGNGVDELRYLFITSQVELLESPEALNNLEYQSISDSLGVGVVKADGEKCDRCWNYSTHVGVSSEDPTICERCVAALAGEF
;
A
#
# COMPACT_ATOMS: atom_id res chain seq x y z
N LEU A 1 -19.46 -29.55 15.07
CA LEU A 1 -19.00 -30.66 14.19
C LEU A 1 -17.55 -30.43 13.79
N ASP A 2 -16.83 -31.46 13.33
CA ASP A 2 -15.56 -31.23 12.64
C ASP A 2 -15.78 -30.55 11.27
N GLU A 3 -14.70 -30.21 10.55
CA GLU A 3 -14.79 -29.57 9.24
C GLU A 3 -15.48 -30.42 8.15
N ASN A 4 -15.67 -31.72 8.39
CA ASN A 4 -16.38 -32.64 7.50
C ASN A 4 -17.84 -32.88 7.93
N GLY A 5 -18.35 -32.12 8.91
CA GLY A 5 -19.72 -32.27 9.41
C GLY A 5 -19.92 -33.48 10.32
N ARG A 6 -18.85 -34.10 10.83
CA ARG A 6 -18.95 -35.27 11.73
C ARG A 6 -18.95 -34.83 13.19
N LYS A 7 -19.58 -35.61 14.06
CA LYS A 7 -19.51 -35.39 15.51
C LYS A 7 -18.05 -35.49 15.97
N MET A 8 -17.62 -34.54 16.80
CA MET A 8 -16.29 -34.59 17.39
C MET A 8 -16.22 -35.71 18.44
N SER A 9 -15.19 -36.54 18.36
CA SER A 9 -14.91 -37.63 19.32
C SER A 9 -13.41 -37.77 19.51
N LYS A 10 -12.98 -37.96 20.77
CA LYS A 10 -11.57 -38.25 21.09
C LYS A 10 -11.08 -39.51 20.37
N SER A 11 -11.93 -40.52 20.19
CA SER A 11 -11.58 -41.75 19.48
C SER A 11 -11.33 -41.56 17.98
N LEU A 12 -11.94 -40.54 17.37
CA LEU A 12 -11.77 -40.21 15.96
C LEU A 12 -10.63 -39.22 15.73
N GLY A 13 -10.04 -38.67 16.79
CA GLY A 13 -8.96 -37.67 16.70
C GLY A 13 -9.37 -36.34 16.04
N ASN A 14 -10.67 -36.08 15.89
CA ASN A 14 -11.22 -34.90 15.20
C ASN A 14 -11.69 -33.80 16.16
N VAL A 15 -11.25 -33.84 17.42
CA VAL A 15 -11.58 -32.83 18.43
C VAL A 15 -10.69 -31.60 18.24
N VAL A 16 -11.30 -30.41 18.27
CA VAL A 16 -10.58 -29.14 18.34
C VAL A 16 -10.59 -28.66 19.79
N ASP A 17 -9.44 -28.73 20.46
CA ASP A 17 -9.29 -28.25 21.84
C ASP A 17 -9.13 -26.72 21.85
N PRO A 18 -9.99 -25.97 22.57
CA PRO A 18 -9.86 -24.52 22.68
C PRO A 18 -8.50 -24.05 23.17
N SER A 19 -7.87 -24.79 24.09
CA SER A 19 -6.56 -24.45 24.65
C SER A 19 -5.48 -24.52 23.57
N ILE A 20 -5.53 -25.53 22.70
CA ILE A 20 -4.62 -25.67 21.56
C ILE A 20 -4.82 -24.53 20.56
N VAL A 21 -6.05 -24.06 20.34
CA VAL A 21 -6.29 -22.90 19.46
C VAL A 21 -5.71 -21.62 20.08
N ILE A 22 -5.87 -21.43 21.39
CA ILE A 22 -5.41 -20.22 22.08
C ILE A 22 -3.88 -20.20 22.19
N GLU A 23 -3.29 -21.26 22.73
CA GLU A 23 -1.88 -21.33 23.14
C GLU A 23 -0.97 -21.96 22.06
N GLY A 24 -1.57 -22.59 21.05
CA GLY A 24 -0.89 -23.40 20.05
C GLY A 24 -0.66 -24.84 20.53
N GLY A 25 -0.46 -25.73 19.57
CA GLY A 25 -0.13 -27.14 19.85
C GLY A 25 1.37 -27.37 19.97
N ASN A 26 1.74 -28.63 20.21
CA ASN A 26 3.14 -29.08 20.26
C ASN A 26 3.90 -28.72 18.97
N ASN A 27 3.21 -28.74 17.82
CA ASN A 27 3.76 -28.31 16.54
C ASN A 27 3.13 -26.99 16.10
N LYS A 28 3.74 -25.87 16.49
CA LYS A 28 3.26 -24.51 16.17
C LYS A 28 3.16 -24.20 14.68
N LYS A 29 3.82 -24.96 13.80
CA LYS A 29 3.66 -24.81 12.34
C LYS A 29 2.33 -25.38 11.85
N GLN A 30 1.81 -26.40 12.51
CA GLN A 30 0.54 -27.04 12.17
C GLN A 30 -0.62 -26.48 13.01
N GLU A 31 -0.34 -26.11 14.25
CA GLU A 31 -1.29 -25.62 15.25
C GLU A 31 -0.71 -24.34 15.88
N PRO A 32 -0.73 -23.23 15.14
CA PRO A 32 -0.20 -21.97 15.65
C PRO A 32 -1.07 -21.43 16.80
N PRO A 33 -0.49 -20.64 17.72
CA PRO A 33 -1.26 -19.91 18.72
C PRO A 33 -2.10 -18.83 18.03
N TYR A 34 -3.39 -19.09 17.87
CA TYR A 34 -4.32 -18.12 17.28
C TYR A 34 -4.79 -17.08 18.31
N GLY A 35 -4.84 -17.46 19.59
CA GLY A 35 -5.34 -16.60 20.66
C GLY A 35 -6.87 -16.63 20.79
N ALA A 36 -7.36 -16.13 21.93
CA ALA A 36 -8.77 -16.23 22.32
C ALA A 36 -9.73 -15.46 21.39
N ASP A 37 -9.29 -14.31 20.88
CA ASP A 37 -10.11 -13.48 19.98
C ASP A 37 -10.49 -14.22 18.69
N ILE A 38 -9.62 -15.11 18.17
CA ILE A 38 -9.91 -15.85 16.93
C ILE A 38 -11.05 -16.85 17.15
N LEU A 39 -11.11 -17.52 18.30
CA LEU A 39 -12.24 -18.38 18.65
C LEU A 39 -13.53 -17.57 18.76
N ARG A 40 -13.50 -16.42 19.44
CA ARG A 40 -14.67 -15.57 19.61
C ARG A 40 -15.16 -15.01 18.27
N LEU A 41 -14.23 -14.63 17.39
CA LEU A 41 -14.55 -14.18 16.03
C LEU A 41 -15.20 -15.29 15.21
N TRP A 42 -14.69 -16.52 15.30
CA TRP A 42 -15.32 -17.68 14.67
C TRP A 42 -16.74 -17.89 15.18
N VAL A 43 -16.97 -17.86 16.50
CA VAL A 43 -18.31 -17.97 17.08
C VAL A 43 -19.25 -16.88 16.54
N SER A 44 -18.76 -15.65 16.41
CA SER A 44 -19.57 -14.56 15.83
C SER A 44 -19.88 -14.76 14.35
N SER A 45 -19.08 -15.53 13.61
CA SER A 45 -19.21 -15.68 12.15
C SER A 45 -20.23 -16.73 11.72
N VAL A 46 -20.66 -17.61 12.63
CA VAL A 46 -21.50 -18.77 12.33
C VAL A 46 -22.95 -18.57 12.76
N ASP A 47 -23.87 -19.27 12.11
CA ASP A 47 -25.25 -19.40 12.56
C ASP A 47 -25.33 -20.44 13.68
N TYR A 48 -25.38 -19.95 14.93
CA TYR A 48 -25.41 -20.78 16.13
C TYR A 48 -26.75 -21.49 16.36
N SER A 49 -27.78 -21.23 15.54
CA SER A 49 -29.06 -21.98 15.60
C SER A 49 -28.93 -23.41 15.07
N SER A 50 -27.86 -23.69 14.32
CA SER A 50 -27.58 -24.97 13.69
C SER A 50 -26.25 -25.55 14.16
N ASP A 51 -25.99 -26.81 13.84
CA ASP A 51 -24.69 -27.42 14.08
C ASP A 51 -23.59 -26.71 13.25
N VAL A 52 -22.56 -26.23 13.93
CA VAL A 52 -21.47 -25.46 13.29
C VAL A 52 -20.19 -26.29 13.14
N PRO A 53 -19.52 -26.26 11.98
CA PRO A 53 -18.23 -26.91 11.79
C PRO A 53 -17.09 -26.07 12.37
N LEU A 54 -16.09 -26.75 12.92
CA LEU A 54 -14.82 -26.16 13.35
C LEU A 54 -13.66 -27.08 12.96
N GLY A 55 -12.61 -26.50 12.39
CA GLY A 55 -11.42 -27.22 11.96
C GLY A 55 -10.28 -26.28 11.60
N LYS A 56 -9.14 -26.86 11.21
CA LYS A 56 -7.89 -26.12 10.97
C LYS A 56 -8.04 -25.10 9.83
N ASN A 57 -8.75 -25.47 8.76
CA ASN A 57 -8.95 -24.58 7.61
C ASN A 57 -9.83 -23.38 7.96
N ILE A 58 -10.90 -23.61 8.73
CA ILE A 58 -11.81 -22.55 9.21
C ILE A 58 -11.04 -21.58 10.11
N LEU A 59 -10.30 -22.09 11.10
CA LEU A 59 -9.48 -21.26 11.99
C LEU A 59 -8.46 -20.41 11.23
N LYS A 60 -7.83 -20.98 10.20
CA LYS A 60 -6.90 -20.25 9.34
C LYS A 60 -7.58 -19.09 8.61
N GLN A 61 -8.77 -19.31 8.05
CA GLN A 61 -9.56 -18.26 7.39
C GLN A 61 -9.96 -17.15 8.35
N ILE A 62 -10.45 -17.51 9.54
CA ILE A 62 -10.80 -16.53 10.59
C ILE A 62 -9.57 -15.74 11.04
N ALA A 63 -8.41 -16.40 11.15
CA ALA A 63 -7.15 -15.72 11.46
C ALA A 63 -6.71 -14.73 10.39
N ASP A 64 -6.95 -15.04 9.11
CA ASP A 64 -6.67 -14.13 8.00
C ASP A 64 -7.59 -12.89 8.06
N ILE A 65 -8.86 -13.06 8.42
CA ILE A 65 -9.82 -11.96 8.61
C ILE A 65 -9.46 -11.11 9.82
N TYR A 66 -9.15 -11.74 10.96
CA TYR A 66 -8.64 -11.08 12.16
C TYR A 66 -7.42 -10.20 11.84
N ARG A 67 -6.46 -10.71 11.05
CA ARG A 67 -5.28 -9.95 10.61
C ARG A 67 -5.64 -8.75 9.75
N LYS A 68 -6.67 -8.84 8.89
CA LYS A 68 -7.15 -7.68 8.10
C LYS A 68 -7.73 -6.58 8.97
N ILE A 69 -8.54 -6.94 9.98
CA ILE A 69 -9.09 -5.98 10.94
C ILE A 69 -7.94 -5.32 11.72
N ARG A 70 -7.00 -6.11 12.26
CA ARG A 70 -5.83 -5.61 12.98
C ARG A 70 -4.95 -4.69 12.13
N ASN A 71 -4.69 -5.06 10.88
CA ASN A 71 -3.88 -4.24 9.96
C ASN A 71 -4.56 -2.91 9.62
N THR A 72 -5.89 -2.91 9.49
CA THR A 72 -6.67 -1.69 9.28
C THR A 72 -6.52 -0.77 10.50
N ALA A 73 -6.77 -1.29 11.71
CA ALA A 73 -6.59 -0.51 12.94
C ALA A 73 -5.16 0.01 13.11
N ARG A 74 -4.14 -0.80 12.80
CA ARG A 74 -2.73 -0.38 12.79
C ARG A 74 -2.48 0.78 11.83
N PHE A 75 -3.07 0.75 10.63
CA PHE A 75 -2.95 1.86 9.67
C PHE A 75 -3.60 3.13 10.23
N LEU A 76 -4.79 3.04 10.81
CA LEU A 76 -5.46 4.18 11.43
C LEU A 76 -4.58 4.79 12.52
N LEU A 77 -4.14 4.00 13.51
CA LEU A 77 -3.29 4.44 14.63
C LEU A 77 -1.98 5.06 14.15
N GLY A 78 -1.29 4.43 13.20
CA GLY A 78 -0.01 4.93 12.70
C GLY A 78 -0.11 6.29 12.00
N ASN A 79 -1.28 6.63 11.47
CA ASN A 79 -1.52 7.89 10.75
C ASN A 79 -2.12 9.00 11.61
N ILE A 80 -2.33 8.77 12.91
CA ILE A 80 -2.82 9.78 13.87
C ILE A 80 -1.81 10.07 14.99
N HIS A 81 -0.56 9.60 14.87
CA HIS A 81 0.47 9.74 15.91
C HIS A 81 0.80 11.18 16.30
N ASP A 82 0.57 12.14 15.41
CA ASP A 82 0.79 13.58 15.58
C ASP A 82 -0.52 14.39 15.56
N PHE A 83 -1.65 13.74 15.86
CA PHE A 83 -2.98 14.33 15.87
C PHE A 83 -3.49 14.53 17.29
N ASP A 84 -3.89 15.75 17.63
CA ASP A 84 -4.59 16.11 18.86
C ASP A 84 -6.02 16.54 18.52
N PRO A 85 -7.06 15.74 18.82
CA PRO A 85 -8.45 16.05 18.47
C PRO A 85 -8.94 17.40 19.02
N LYS A 86 -8.33 17.94 20.09
CA LYS A 86 -8.74 19.24 20.64
C LYS A 86 -8.23 20.43 19.82
N LYS A 87 -7.16 20.24 19.05
CA LYS A 87 -6.46 21.29 18.31
C LYS A 87 -6.59 21.13 16.80
N ASP A 88 -6.47 19.89 16.35
CA ASP A 88 -6.32 19.53 14.95
C ASP A 88 -7.63 19.05 14.31
N ALA A 89 -8.67 18.76 15.10
CA ALA A 89 -9.92 18.27 14.54
C ALA A 89 -10.59 19.34 13.67
N VAL A 90 -11.05 18.92 12.50
CA VAL A 90 -11.76 19.77 11.54
C VAL A 90 -13.26 19.67 11.77
N ALA A 91 -13.99 20.79 11.66
CA ALA A 91 -15.44 20.80 11.79
C ALA A 91 -16.11 20.11 10.60
N TYR A 92 -17.20 19.37 10.84
CA TYR A 92 -17.93 18.60 9.81
C TYR A 92 -18.31 19.45 8.60
N GLU A 93 -18.71 20.70 8.83
CA GLU A 93 -19.20 21.62 7.80
C GLU A 93 -18.08 22.10 6.87
N GLU A 94 -16.83 22.08 7.35
CA GLU A 94 -15.65 22.46 6.59
C GLU A 94 -15.09 21.27 5.78
N MET A 95 -15.30 20.05 6.27
CA MET A 95 -14.71 18.83 5.70
C MET A 95 -15.03 18.64 4.20
N PRO A 96 -14.07 18.11 3.42
CA PRO A 96 -14.33 17.63 2.06
C PRO A 96 -15.45 16.59 2.02
N GLU A 97 -16.09 16.46 0.86
CA GLU A 97 -17.19 15.52 0.67
C GLU A 97 -16.80 14.07 0.92
N LEU A 98 -15.59 13.65 0.55
CA LEU A 98 -15.07 12.31 0.81
C LEU A 98 -15.07 11.98 2.31
N ASP A 99 -14.67 12.95 3.13
CA ASP A 99 -14.59 12.80 4.58
C ASP A 99 -15.99 12.78 5.21
N ARG A 100 -16.87 13.68 4.77
CA ARG A 100 -18.29 13.70 5.19
C ARG A 100 -19.01 12.41 4.80
N TYR A 101 -18.75 11.89 3.60
CA TYR A 101 -19.28 10.62 3.12
C TYR A 101 -18.80 9.46 3.99
N MET A 102 -17.51 9.43 4.35
CA MET A 102 -16.97 8.37 5.20
C MET A 102 -17.57 8.40 6.61
N LEU A 103 -17.82 9.59 7.17
CA LEU A 103 -18.56 9.73 8.43
C LEU A 103 -20.00 9.24 8.31
N HIS A 104 -20.71 9.59 7.22
CA HIS A 104 -22.03 9.03 6.93
C HIS A 104 -21.98 7.50 6.85
N ARG A 105 -21.06 6.94 6.08
CA ARG A 105 -20.92 5.48 5.95
C ARG A 105 -20.67 4.80 7.29
N MET A 106 -19.87 5.40 8.17
CA MET A 106 -19.68 4.89 9.53
C MET A 106 -20.97 4.92 10.35
N THR A 107 -21.84 5.93 10.18
CA THR A 107 -23.15 5.96 10.89
C THR A 107 -23.98 4.74 10.55
N GLU A 108 -24.03 4.35 9.27
CA GLU A 108 -24.77 3.17 8.81
C GLU A 108 -24.13 1.87 9.29
N VAL A 109 -22.80 1.75 9.16
CA VAL A 109 -22.04 0.56 9.59
C VAL A 109 -22.27 0.28 11.06
N PHE A 110 -22.11 1.29 11.92
CA PHE A 110 -22.24 1.07 13.36
C PHE A 110 -23.71 0.93 13.81
N ALA A 111 -24.66 1.47 13.06
CA ALA A 111 -26.08 1.18 13.26
C ALA A 111 -26.41 -0.29 12.90
N GLU A 112 -25.88 -0.81 11.79
CA GLU A 112 -26.06 -2.21 11.41
C GLU A 112 -25.39 -3.17 12.41
N VAL A 113 -24.19 -2.84 12.87
CA VAL A 113 -23.51 -3.59 13.94
C VAL A 113 -24.38 -3.63 15.20
N LYS A 114 -24.90 -2.48 15.62
CA LYS A 114 -25.79 -2.39 16.78
C LYS A 114 -27.05 -3.26 16.60
N ASP A 115 -27.71 -3.17 15.45
CA ASP A 115 -28.88 -3.99 15.12
C ASP A 115 -28.56 -5.50 15.17
N GLY A 116 -27.37 -5.88 14.67
CA GLY A 116 -26.86 -7.25 14.75
C GLY A 116 -26.74 -7.74 16.20
N PHE A 117 -26.23 -6.92 17.12
CA PHE A 117 -26.18 -7.27 18.54
C PHE A 117 -27.56 -7.31 19.20
N GLU A 118 -28.43 -6.33 18.94
CA GLU A 118 -29.78 -6.25 19.53
C GLU A 118 -30.66 -7.45 19.13
N LYS A 119 -30.46 -7.97 17.92
CA LYS A 119 -31.18 -9.15 17.40
C LYS A 119 -30.44 -10.47 17.63
N PHE A 120 -29.31 -10.45 18.35
CA PHE A 120 -28.42 -11.61 18.53
C PHE A 120 -27.89 -12.20 17.21
N GLN A 121 -27.95 -11.47 16.10
CA GLN A 121 -27.46 -11.88 14.78
C GLN A 121 -25.96 -11.54 14.61
N TYR A 122 -25.10 -12.17 15.40
CA TYR A 122 -23.65 -11.86 15.43
C TYR A 122 -22.94 -12.05 14.08
N PHE A 123 -23.44 -12.92 13.19
CA PHE A 123 -22.88 -13.10 11.85
C PHE A 123 -23.00 -11.82 11.02
N ARG A 124 -24.03 -10.99 11.26
CA ARG A 124 -24.16 -9.68 10.63
C ARG A 124 -23.08 -8.73 11.13
N PHE A 125 -22.84 -8.68 12.44
CA PHE A 125 -21.68 -7.94 12.99
C PHE A 125 -20.38 -8.35 12.31
N PHE A 126 -20.12 -9.66 12.20
CA PHE A 126 -18.91 -10.19 11.58
C PHE A 126 -18.77 -9.71 10.12
N GLN A 127 -19.83 -9.87 9.31
CA GLN A 127 -19.85 -9.46 7.90
C GLN A 127 -19.69 -7.94 7.76
N THR A 128 -20.42 -7.16 8.55
CA THR A 128 -20.40 -5.69 8.50
C THR A 128 -19.03 -5.13 8.90
N ILE A 129 -18.41 -5.61 9.98
CA ILE A 129 -17.05 -5.18 10.37
C ILE A 129 -16.00 -5.58 9.35
N GLN A 130 -16.08 -6.81 8.82
CA GLN A 130 -15.17 -7.27 7.78
C GLN A 130 -15.29 -6.40 6.52
N ASN A 131 -16.51 -6.15 6.06
CA ASN A 131 -16.77 -5.33 4.88
C ASN A 131 -16.33 -3.88 5.10
N PHE A 132 -16.60 -3.30 6.27
CA PHE A 132 -16.16 -1.95 6.60
C PHE A 132 -14.63 -1.82 6.57
N CYS A 133 -13.90 -2.73 7.22
CA CYS A 133 -12.43 -2.69 7.24
C CYS A 133 -11.82 -2.89 5.85
N VAL A 134 -12.35 -3.83 5.06
CA VAL A 134 -11.77 -4.20 3.77
C VAL A 134 -12.24 -3.29 2.64
N VAL A 135 -13.55 -3.11 2.48
CA VAL A 135 -14.16 -2.46 1.31
C VAL A 135 -14.22 -0.94 1.49
N ASP A 136 -14.71 -0.46 2.63
CA ASP A 136 -14.92 0.97 2.87
C ASP A 136 -13.62 1.68 3.28
N LEU A 137 -12.87 1.10 4.22
CA LEU A 137 -11.60 1.65 4.68
C LEU A 137 -10.43 1.27 3.75
N SER A 138 -9.97 0.01 3.77
CA SER A 138 -8.71 -0.37 3.14
C SER A 138 -8.67 -0.16 1.62
N ASN A 139 -9.70 -0.63 0.90
CA ASN A 139 -9.71 -0.60 -0.57
C ASN A 139 -10.14 0.75 -1.15
N PHE A 140 -10.81 1.58 -0.36
CA PHE A 140 -11.41 2.83 -0.84
C PHE A 140 -10.79 4.03 -0.13
N TYR A 141 -11.20 4.30 1.10
CA TYR A 141 -10.89 5.56 1.79
C TYR A 141 -9.41 5.70 2.13
N LEU A 142 -8.82 4.68 2.75
CA LEU A 142 -7.42 4.70 3.19
C LEU A 142 -6.46 4.68 1.99
N ASP A 143 -6.85 4.10 0.86
CA ASP A 143 -6.02 4.09 -0.34
C ASP A 143 -5.95 5.48 -0.98
N ILE A 144 -7.09 6.19 -1.08
CA ILE A 144 -7.12 7.60 -1.50
C ILE A 144 -6.37 8.48 -0.48
N ALA A 145 -6.58 8.21 0.81
CA ALA A 145 -6.03 9.05 1.88
C ALA A 145 -4.49 9.05 1.97
N LYS A 146 -3.80 8.05 1.40
CA LYS A 146 -2.32 8.00 1.41
C LYS A 146 -1.68 9.23 0.80
N ASP A 147 -2.26 9.79 -0.28
CA ASP A 147 -1.75 11.01 -0.89
C ASP A 147 -1.72 12.15 0.15
N ARG A 148 -2.86 12.47 0.74
CA ARG A 148 -2.94 13.55 1.74
C ARG A 148 -2.18 13.27 3.03
N LEU A 149 -2.10 12.02 3.49
CA LEU A 149 -1.41 11.66 4.73
C LEU A 149 0.11 11.76 4.59
N TYR A 150 0.66 11.46 3.41
CA TYR A 150 2.11 11.37 3.20
C TYR A 150 2.70 12.54 2.40
N ILE A 151 1.88 13.22 1.60
CA ILE A 151 2.33 14.30 0.70
C ILE A 151 2.12 15.67 1.34
N SER A 152 1.01 15.91 2.06
CA SER A 152 0.72 17.22 2.63
C SER A 152 1.67 17.57 3.78
N ALA A 153 1.76 18.86 4.11
CA ALA A 153 2.40 19.30 5.35
C ALA A 153 1.67 18.74 6.59
N THR A 154 2.35 18.70 7.73
CA THR A 154 1.84 18.07 8.96
C THR A 154 0.57 18.71 9.48
N ASP A 155 0.47 20.04 9.37
CA ASP A 155 -0.65 20.88 9.79
C ASP A 155 -1.61 21.24 8.64
N ALA A 156 -1.37 20.74 7.44
CA ALA A 156 -2.21 21.03 6.28
C ALA A 156 -3.67 20.60 6.51
N TYR A 157 -4.59 21.49 6.15
CA TYR A 157 -6.04 21.30 6.30
C TYR A 157 -6.53 19.93 5.80
N ARG A 158 -6.14 19.57 4.56
CA ARG A 158 -6.52 18.29 3.93
C ARG A 158 -6.06 17.06 4.72
N ARG A 159 -4.92 17.15 5.40
CA ARG A 159 -4.37 16.09 6.24
C ARG A 159 -5.10 16.02 7.57
N ARG A 160 -5.36 17.17 8.21
CA ARG A 160 -6.10 17.25 9.47
C ARG A 160 -7.56 16.79 9.35
N SER A 161 -8.22 17.12 8.24
CA SER A 161 -9.55 16.59 7.93
C SER A 161 -9.53 15.06 7.84
N CYS A 162 -8.56 14.48 7.13
CA CYS A 162 -8.36 13.03 7.09
C CYS A 162 -8.18 12.44 8.49
N GLN A 163 -7.26 12.98 9.27
CA GLN A 163 -6.92 12.45 10.59
C GLN A 163 -8.11 12.52 11.55
N THR A 164 -8.96 13.54 11.42
CA THR A 164 -10.22 13.64 12.15
C THR A 164 -11.11 12.41 11.90
N VAL A 165 -11.28 12.02 10.64
CA VAL A 165 -12.05 10.82 10.28
C VAL A 165 -11.35 9.54 10.73
N LEU A 166 -10.02 9.45 10.63
CA LEU A 166 -9.27 8.27 11.11
C LEU A 166 -9.41 8.08 12.62
N ALA A 167 -9.35 9.17 13.39
CA ALA A 167 -9.56 9.19 14.84
C ALA A 167 -10.97 8.70 15.20
N VAL A 168 -12.01 9.22 14.53
CA VAL A 168 -13.40 8.76 14.69
C VAL A 168 -13.52 7.27 14.33
N ALA A 169 -12.89 6.83 13.23
CA ALA A 169 -12.95 5.44 12.79
C ALA A 169 -12.31 4.48 13.80
N VAL A 170 -11.11 4.78 14.31
CA VAL A 170 -10.38 3.86 15.19
C VAL A 170 -11.02 3.73 16.57
N GLU A 171 -11.51 4.85 17.14
CA GLU A 171 -12.22 4.83 18.42
C GLU A 171 -13.51 4.02 18.35
N ASN A 172 -14.31 4.24 17.30
CA ASN A 172 -15.58 3.54 17.16
C ASN A 172 -15.40 2.09 16.72
N LEU A 173 -14.35 1.78 15.94
CA LEU A 173 -13.99 0.40 15.64
C LEU A 173 -13.62 -0.36 16.93
N ALA A 174 -12.78 0.23 17.80
CA ALA A 174 -12.42 -0.39 19.08
C ALA A 174 -13.65 -0.68 19.94
N LYS A 175 -14.55 0.30 20.08
CA LYS A 175 -15.83 0.15 20.81
C LYS A 175 -16.71 -0.95 20.20
N ALA A 176 -16.89 -0.95 18.89
CA ALA A 176 -17.79 -1.87 18.19
C ALA A 176 -17.31 -3.32 18.29
N ILE A 177 -16.00 -3.56 18.22
CA ILE A 177 -15.46 -4.93 18.27
C ILE A 177 -15.23 -5.45 19.69
N ALA A 178 -15.19 -4.59 20.71
CA ALA A 178 -14.90 -4.96 22.11
C ALA A 178 -15.70 -6.17 22.65
N PRO A 179 -17.01 -6.33 22.36
CA PRO A 179 -17.76 -7.50 22.84
C PRO A 179 -17.27 -8.84 22.26
N VAL A 180 -16.70 -8.85 21.06
CA VAL A 180 -16.27 -10.07 20.36
C VAL A 180 -14.75 -10.24 20.38
N LEU A 181 -14.01 -9.16 20.16
CA LEU A 181 -12.55 -9.09 20.09
C LEU A 181 -11.98 -8.27 21.26
N PRO A 182 -12.18 -8.70 22.52
CA PRO A 182 -11.84 -7.88 23.69
C PRO A 182 -10.35 -7.53 23.76
N HIS A 183 -9.46 -8.45 23.39
CA HIS A 183 -8.02 -8.20 23.49
C HIS A 183 -7.57 -7.22 22.40
N MET A 184 -8.03 -7.40 21.15
CA MET A 184 -7.73 -6.44 20.08
C MET A 184 -8.32 -5.06 20.37
N ALA A 185 -9.56 -4.98 20.85
CA ALA A 185 -10.21 -3.71 21.16
C ALA A 185 -9.43 -2.92 22.22
N GLU A 186 -9.03 -3.59 23.29
CA GLU A 186 -8.23 -2.98 24.35
C GLU A 186 -6.83 -2.60 23.84
N ASP A 187 -6.17 -3.45 23.05
CA ASP A 187 -4.88 -3.16 22.41
C ASP A 187 -4.96 -1.90 21.53
N ILE A 188 -6.04 -1.76 20.74
CA ILE A 188 -6.27 -0.54 19.94
C ILE A 188 -6.45 0.68 20.86
N TRP A 189 -7.30 0.58 21.88
CA TRP A 189 -7.64 1.69 22.77
C TRP A 189 -6.42 2.22 23.53
N GLN A 190 -5.59 1.32 24.07
CA GLN A 190 -4.37 1.68 24.80
C GLN A 190 -3.30 2.37 23.93
N ASN A 191 -3.38 2.21 22.60
CA ASN A 191 -2.43 2.78 21.65
C ASN A 191 -2.95 4.02 20.92
N ILE A 192 -4.11 4.57 21.32
CA ILE A 192 -4.58 5.86 20.81
C ILE A 192 -3.62 6.97 21.34
N PRO A 193 -3.05 7.82 20.46
CA PRO A 193 -1.94 8.71 20.82
C PRO A 193 -2.36 9.98 21.57
N TYR A 194 -3.66 10.16 21.80
CA TYR A 194 -4.23 11.30 22.51
C TYR A 194 -5.07 10.84 23.71
N PRO A 195 -5.26 11.69 24.74
CA PRO A 195 -6.01 11.32 25.93
C PRO A 195 -7.46 10.99 25.61
N THR A 196 -7.90 9.80 25.99
CA THR A 196 -9.31 9.39 25.97
C THR A 196 -9.94 9.58 27.36
N PRO A 197 -11.28 9.75 27.46
CA PRO A 197 -11.93 9.95 28.76
C PRO A 197 -11.85 8.74 29.71
N TYR A 198 -11.48 7.57 29.19
CA TYR A 198 -11.53 6.29 29.89
C TYR A 198 -10.23 5.53 29.68
N LYS A 199 -9.79 4.77 30.68
CA LYS A 199 -8.55 4.00 30.56
C LYS A 199 -8.74 2.78 29.68
N SER A 200 -9.88 2.10 29.80
CA SER A 200 -10.19 0.90 29.02
C SER A 200 -11.35 1.14 28.06
N VAL A 201 -11.36 0.43 26.92
CA VAL A 201 -12.47 0.49 25.97
C VAL A 201 -13.79 0.03 26.62
N PHE A 202 -13.71 -0.89 27.59
CA PHE A 202 -14.89 -1.44 28.27
C PHE A 202 -15.60 -0.43 29.19
N GLU A 203 -14.92 0.67 29.54
CA GLU A 203 -15.50 1.78 30.31
C GLU A 203 -16.19 2.80 29.40
N SER A 204 -15.91 2.78 28.08
CA SER A 204 -16.33 3.83 27.15
C SER A 204 -17.78 3.73 26.69
N GLY A 205 -18.44 2.60 26.94
CA GLY A 205 -19.79 2.31 26.49
C GLY A 205 -19.89 2.02 24.99
N TRP A 206 -21.12 2.03 24.47
CA TRP A 206 -21.37 1.75 23.05
C TRP A 206 -20.93 2.91 22.14
N VAL A 207 -20.72 2.59 20.86
CA VAL A 207 -20.49 3.57 19.78
C VAL A 207 -21.54 4.66 19.79
N LYS A 208 -21.10 5.92 19.69
CA LYS A 208 -21.96 7.10 19.57
C LYS A 208 -21.53 7.88 18.35
N MET A 209 -22.42 8.00 17.38
CA MET A 209 -22.23 8.80 16.18
C MET A 209 -23.09 10.04 16.26
N GLU A 210 -22.58 11.17 15.77
CA GLU A 210 -23.36 12.40 15.72
C GLU A 210 -24.45 12.30 14.66
N SER A 211 -25.67 12.72 15.00
CA SER A 211 -26.81 12.65 14.08
C SER A 211 -26.59 13.46 12.80
N LYS A 212 -25.82 14.56 12.88
CA LYS A 212 -25.51 15.42 11.74
C LYS A 212 -24.65 14.75 10.67
N TRP A 213 -23.94 13.66 10.99
CA TRP A 213 -23.13 12.94 10.01
C TRP A 213 -23.98 12.05 9.10
N HIS A 214 -25.23 11.76 9.46
CA HIS A 214 -26.12 10.96 8.63
C HIS A 214 -26.69 11.81 7.47
N ASN A 215 -26.10 11.68 6.28
CA ASN A 215 -26.49 12.41 5.08
C ASN A 215 -26.74 11.45 3.88
N PRO A 216 -27.99 10.96 3.71
CA PRO A 216 -28.34 10.04 2.63
C PRO A 216 -28.27 10.64 1.22
N GLU A 217 -28.42 11.96 1.08
CA GLU A 217 -28.35 12.63 -0.23
C GLU A 217 -26.91 12.62 -0.76
N LEU A 218 -25.95 12.93 0.11
CA LEU A 218 -24.52 12.77 -0.18
C LEU A 218 -24.19 11.31 -0.53
N ALA A 219 -24.76 10.36 0.20
CA ALA A 219 -24.52 8.94 -0.01
C ALA A 219 -24.84 8.48 -1.44
N LYS A 220 -25.97 8.93 -2.00
CA LYS A 220 -26.40 8.58 -3.37
C LYS A 220 -25.37 8.98 -4.42
N LEU A 221 -24.86 10.21 -4.34
CA LEU A 221 -23.82 10.70 -5.25
C LEU A 221 -22.54 9.86 -5.12
N TRP A 222 -22.11 9.58 -3.89
CA TRP A 222 -20.90 8.81 -3.64
C TRP A 222 -21.03 7.33 -4.01
N GLU A 223 -22.23 6.76 -3.97
CA GLU A 223 -22.50 5.43 -4.54
C GLU A 223 -22.26 5.40 -6.05
N GLU A 224 -22.72 6.41 -6.79
CA GLU A 224 -22.43 6.53 -8.22
C GLU A 224 -20.94 6.73 -8.49
N LEU A 225 -20.27 7.62 -7.74
CA LEU A 225 -18.81 7.80 -7.84
C LEU A 225 -18.04 6.51 -7.59
N ARG A 226 -18.46 5.68 -6.63
CA ARG A 226 -17.84 4.37 -6.34
C ARG A 226 -18.12 3.34 -7.43
N LYS A 227 -19.30 3.35 -8.06
CA LYS A 227 -19.60 2.54 -9.25
C LYS A 227 -18.69 2.94 -10.41
N THR A 228 -18.59 4.25 -10.70
CA THR A 228 -17.66 4.77 -11.72
C THR A 228 -16.22 4.35 -11.44
N ARG A 229 -15.73 4.51 -10.20
CA ARG A 229 -14.39 4.06 -9.79
C ARG A 229 -14.18 2.57 -10.06
N THR A 230 -15.20 1.75 -9.83
CA THR A 230 -15.11 0.30 -10.06
C THR A 230 -14.90 -0.02 -11.54
N GLU A 231 -15.63 0.66 -12.43
CA GLU A 231 -15.44 0.49 -13.88
C GLU A 231 -14.08 1.03 -14.35
N VAL A 232 -13.64 2.18 -13.83
CA VAL A 232 -12.30 2.73 -14.10
C VAL A 232 -11.21 1.74 -13.69
N ASN A 233 -11.31 1.18 -12.48
CA ASN A 233 -10.35 0.18 -11.98
C ASN A 233 -10.29 -1.06 -12.87
N LYS A 234 -11.41 -1.54 -13.43
CA LYS A 234 -11.39 -2.70 -14.35
C LYS A 234 -10.53 -2.42 -15.58
N VAL A 235 -10.66 -1.24 -16.18
CA VAL A 235 -9.88 -0.85 -17.37
C VAL A 235 -8.41 -0.63 -17.01
N LEU A 236 -8.12 0.01 -15.87
CA LEU A 236 -6.75 0.16 -15.34
C LEU A 236 -6.07 -1.19 -15.10
N GLU A 237 -6.77 -2.15 -14.48
CA GLU A 237 -6.21 -3.49 -14.22
C GLU A 237 -5.94 -4.25 -15.53
N LYS A 238 -6.79 -4.08 -16.56
CA LYS A 238 -6.51 -4.63 -17.90
C LYS A 238 -5.23 -4.05 -18.48
N ALA A 239 -5.08 -2.72 -18.46
CA ALA A 239 -3.88 -2.03 -18.94
C ALA A 239 -2.62 -2.44 -18.17
N ARG A 240 -2.73 -2.70 -16.86
CA ARG A 240 -1.62 -3.21 -16.03
C ARG A 240 -1.26 -4.67 -16.34
N ALA A 241 -2.25 -5.54 -16.53
CA ALA A 241 -2.03 -6.95 -16.85
C ALA A 241 -1.28 -7.11 -18.18
N GLU A 242 -1.57 -6.24 -19.15
CA GLU A 242 -0.94 -6.20 -20.47
C GLU A 242 0.35 -5.33 -20.50
N LYS A 243 0.75 -4.76 -19.35
CA LYS A 243 1.98 -3.97 -19.15
C LYS A 243 2.03 -2.65 -19.95
N ALA A 244 0.87 -2.11 -20.35
CA ALA A 244 0.81 -0.76 -20.92
C ALA A 244 1.15 0.32 -19.89
N ILE A 245 0.78 0.08 -18.62
CA ILE A 245 1.13 0.88 -17.45
C ILE A 245 1.61 -0.03 -16.31
N GLY A 246 2.50 0.46 -15.44
CA GLY A 246 2.94 -0.24 -14.23
C GLY A 246 2.03 0.03 -13.03
N ALA A 247 2.02 1.29 -12.59
CA ALA A 247 1.13 1.79 -11.53
C ALA A 247 -0.07 2.59 -12.10
N PRO A 248 -1.22 2.61 -11.41
CA PRO A 248 -2.36 3.46 -11.80
C PRO A 248 -2.02 4.95 -11.96
N LEU A 249 -1.05 5.45 -11.19
CA LEU A 249 -0.55 6.83 -11.32
C LEU A 249 0.12 7.12 -12.67
N GLU A 250 0.53 6.12 -13.44
CA GLU A 250 1.06 6.31 -14.80
C GLU A 250 -0.04 6.60 -15.83
N ALA A 251 -1.32 6.55 -15.43
CA ALA A 251 -2.46 6.69 -16.32
C ALA A 251 -3.11 8.07 -16.28
N LYS A 252 -3.66 8.44 -17.43
CA LYS A 252 -4.71 9.44 -17.62
C LYS A 252 -6.01 8.71 -17.96
N VAL A 253 -7.06 8.99 -17.21
CA VAL A 253 -8.39 8.42 -17.44
C VAL A 253 -9.20 9.36 -18.32
N LEU A 254 -9.78 8.84 -19.39
CA LEU A 254 -10.74 9.53 -20.23
C LEU A 254 -12.13 9.01 -19.86
N LEU A 255 -13.01 9.88 -19.39
CA LEU A 255 -14.28 9.49 -18.79
C LEU A 255 -15.45 10.16 -19.51
N TYR A 256 -16.34 9.36 -20.08
CA TYR A 256 -17.60 9.80 -20.66
C TYR A 256 -18.78 9.35 -19.77
N ILE A 257 -19.68 10.27 -19.45
CA ILE A 257 -20.90 9.99 -18.68
C ILE A 257 -22.08 10.46 -19.54
N LYS A 258 -23.00 9.56 -19.84
CA LYS A 258 -24.15 9.86 -20.71
C LYS A 258 -25.20 10.71 -20.02
N GLU A 259 -25.42 10.49 -18.73
CA GLU A 259 -26.44 11.19 -17.95
C GLU A 259 -26.00 12.63 -17.65
N PRO A 260 -26.72 13.66 -18.13
CA PRO A 260 -26.27 15.05 -18.01
C PRO A 260 -26.15 15.54 -16.56
N GLU A 261 -27.12 15.17 -15.70
CA GLU A 261 -27.13 15.61 -14.30
C GLU A 261 -25.94 15.04 -13.52
N LEU A 262 -25.68 13.73 -13.67
CA LEU A 262 -24.52 13.10 -13.05
C LEU A 262 -23.20 13.65 -13.61
N ARG A 263 -23.15 13.94 -14.91
CA ARG A 263 -21.98 14.54 -15.54
C ARG A 263 -21.67 15.93 -14.99
N GLU A 264 -22.67 16.77 -14.80
CA GLU A 264 -22.51 18.10 -14.19
C GLU A 264 -22.00 18.01 -12.75
N GLN A 265 -22.55 17.08 -11.96
CA GLN A 265 -22.07 16.81 -10.60
C GLN A 265 -20.61 16.32 -10.59
N ILE A 266 -20.28 15.36 -11.46
CA ILE A 266 -18.92 14.81 -11.57
C ILE A 266 -17.91 15.85 -12.09
N GLN A 267 -18.33 16.78 -12.93
CA GLN A 267 -17.50 17.88 -13.41
C GLN A 267 -17.01 18.79 -12.29
N ALA A 268 -17.80 18.97 -11.22
CA ALA A 268 -17.37 19.73 -10.03
C ALA A 268 -16.16 19.08 -9.33
N PHE A 269 -15.99 17.77 -9.46
CA PHE A 269 -14.85 17.01 -8.94
C PHE A 269 -13.67 16.93 -9.94
N ASN A 270 -13.73 17.56 -11.11
CA ASN A 270 -12.60 17.63 -12.03
C ASN A 270 -12.20 19.07 -12.35
N PRO A 271 -11.62 19.80 -11.37
CA PRO A 271 -11.22 21.18 -11.53
C PRO A 271 -9.90 21.29 -12.30
N ILE A 272 -9.86 20.86 -13.56
CA ILE A 272 -8.79 21.23 -14.47
C ILE A 272 -9.20 22.53 -15.17
N ALA A 273 -8.27 23.49 -15.17
CA ALA A 273 -8.44 24.84 -15.69
C ALA A 273 -9.03 24.81 -17.11
N LYS A 274 -9.98 25.70 -17.38
CA LYS A 274 -10.55 25.99 -18.71
C LYS A 274 -9.52 26.50 -19.75
N THR A 275 -8.24 26.24 -19.58
CA THR A 275 -7.14 26.76 -20.39
C THR A 275 -6.13 25.67 -20.67
N GLU A 276 -6.55 24.68 -21.44
CA GLU A 276 -5.72 23.98 -22.41
C GLU A 276 -6.71 23.38 -23.42
N LYS A 277 -7.13 24.23 -24.38
CA LYS A 277 -7.77 23.72 -25.59
C LYS A 277 -6.83 22.69 -26.19
N SER A 278 -7.37 21.50 -26.39
CA SER A 278 -6.71 20.32 -26.90
C SER A 278 -5.81 20.62 -28.10
N GLN A 279 -4.65 19.97 -28.14
CA GLN A 279 -3.78 19.84 -29.32
C GLN A 279 -4.48 19.13 -30.52
N SER A 280 -5.80 18.99 -30.52
CA SER A 280 -6.58 18.45 -31.64
C SER A 280 -6.74 19.45 -32.80
N GLU A 281 -6.45 20.73 -32.63
CA GLU A 281 -6.47 21.72 -33.73
C GLU A 281 -5.13 21.78 -34.52
N PHE A 282 -4.05 21.12 -34.06
CA PHE A 282 -2.76 21.15 -34.76
C PHE A 282 -2.60 20.08 -35.87
N LEU A 283 -3.51 19.10 -35.93
CA LEU A 283 -3.50 18.05 -36.95
C LEU A 283 -4.22 18.42 -38.25
N GLU A 284 -5.13 19.40 -38.21
CA GLU A 284 -5.87 19.84 -39.41
C GLU A 284 -5.09 20.86 -40.25
N ALA A 285 -4.07 21.52 -39.69
CA ALA A 285 -3.32 22.57 -40.39
C ALA A 285 -2.17 22.08 -41.29
N LYS A 286 -1.98 20.75 -41.46
CA LYS A 286 -0.86 20.18 -42.22
C LYS A 286 -1.25 19.49 -43.53
N ILE A 287 -2.51 19.63 -43.97
CA ILE A 287 -3.03 18.96 -45.16
C ILE A 287 -3.05 19.85 -46.43
N GLU A 288 -2.79 21.16 -46.34
CA GLU A 288 -2.85 22.02 -47.54
C GLU A 288 -1.52 22.71 -47.86
N THR A 289 -1.18 22.71 -49.17
CA THR A 289 0.00 23.26 -49.91
C THR A 289 1.14 22.25 -50.23
N GLU A 290 0.98 21.39 -51.26
CA GLU A 290 1.38 21.56 -52.70
C GLU A 290 2.82 21.07 -53.03
N PRO A 291 3.17 20.66 -54.28
CA PRO A 291 2.60 19.63 -55.15
C PRO A 291 3.67 18.64 -55.70
N GLU A 292 3.19 17.66 -56.46
CA GLU A 292 3.90 16.54 -57.09
C GLU A 292 4.51 16.94 -58.47
N ILE A 293 5.75 16.52 -58.78
CA ILE A 293 6.24 16.35 -60.16
C ILE A 293 7.05 15.04 -60.26
N THR A 294 6.57 14.18 -61.15
CA THR A 294 7.10 12.91 -61.64
C THR A 294 8.22 13.08 -62.67
N GLU A 295 9.21 12.18 -62.74
CA GLU A 295 9.41 11.29 -63.91
C GLU A 295 10.54 10.24 -63.74
N ASN A 296 10.39 9.18 -64.54
CA ASN A 296 10.93 7.83 -64.42
C ASN A 296 12.38 7.62 -64.90
N THR A 297 13.06 6.58 -64.38
CA THR A 297 13.61 5.45 -65.20
C THR A 297 14.29 4.36 -64.34
N THR A 298 13.92 3.09 -64.55
CA THR A 298 14.66 1.86 -64.19
C THR A 298 15.35 1.31 -65.48
N PRO A 299 16.33 0.36 -65.48
CA PRO A 299 16.33 -0.87 -64.66
C PRO A 299 17.69 -1.50 -64.22
N ASN A 300 17.54 -2.47 -63.31
CA ASN A 300 18.19 -3.80 -63.28
C ASN A 300 19.45 -4.12 -62.42
N ASN A 301 19.26 -5.20 -61.65
CA ASN A 301 20.17 -6.33 -61.36
C ASN A 301 21.20 -6.33 -60.20
N GLN A 302 20.91 -7.29 -59.29
CA GLN A 302 21.76 -8.36 -58.76
C GLN A 302 22.57 -8.14 -57.47
N ALA A 303 22.24 -9.00 -56.50
CA ALA A 303 22.98 -9.33 -55.29
C ALA A 303 24.07 -10.39 -55.53
N LYS A 304 25.18 -10.32 -54.79
CA LYS A 304 25.89 -11.43 -54.12
C LYS A 304 27.20 -10.96 -53.45
N SER A 305 27.50 -11.55 -52.29
CA SER A 305 28.82 -11.57 -51.62
C SER A 305 29.22 -13.06 -51.38
N PRO A 306 30.49 -13.48 -51.55
CA PRO A 306 30.90 -14.89 -51.44
C PRO A 306 31.90 -15.20 -50.31
N ALA A 307 31.96 -16.51 -49.94
CA ALA A 307 33.14 -17.37 -49.64
C ALA A 307 32.81 -18.39 -48.50
N ASN A 308 32.45 -19.66 -48.77
CA ASN A 308 33.25 -20.85 -49.19
C ASN A 308 33.98 -21.55 -48.02
N PHE A 309 34.16 -22.88 -47.91
CA PHE A 309 33.51 -24.11 -48.40
C PHE A 309 34.25 -25.27 -47.69
N THR A 310 33.57 -26.35 -47.32
CA THR A 310 34.06 -27.51 -46.56
C THR A 310 34.39 -28.73 -47.44
N HIS A 311 35.37 -29.55 -47.03
CA HIS A 311 35.59 -30.95 -47.43
C HIS A 311 36.58 -31.59 -46.41
N ASN A 312 36.59 -32.85 -45.96
CA ASN A 312 35.72 -34.03 -46.04
C ASN A 312 36.16 -35.05 -44.95
N GLN A 313 35.22 -35.56 -44.14
CA GLN A 313 34.88 -36.97 -43.88
C GLN A 313 35.85 -38.18 -43.89
N ASN A 314 37.17 -38.09 -44.11
CA ASN A 314 38.01 -39.30 -44.22
C ASN A 314 39.00 -39.58 -43.07
N PHE A 315 39.02 -38.78 -42.00
CA PHE A 315 40.03 -38.92 -40.93
C PHE A 315 39.60 -39.83 -39.76
N PHE A 316 38.30 -40.04 -39.56
CA PHE A 316 37.77 -40.80 -38.42
C PHE A 316 38.19 -42.28 -38.41
N SER A 317 38.55 -42.83 -39.57
CA SER A 317 39.06 -44.19 -39.77
C SER A 317 40.59 -44.32 -39.71
N GLU A 318 41.32 -43.21 -39.51
CA GLU A 318 42.70 -43.15 -38.97
C GLU A 318 42.73 -42.80 -37.47
N PHE A 319 41.54 -42.80 -36.86
CA PHE A 319 41.15 -43.88 -35.95
C PHE A 319 42.24 -44.31 -34.97
N VAL A 320 41.82 -44.35 -33.72
CA VAL A 320 41.82 -45.54 -32.85
C VAL A 320 43.06 -46.45 -32.81
N ASP A 321 43.74 -46.75 -33.92
CA ASP A 321 45.17 -47.08 -33.95
C ASP A 321 46.03 -46.03 -33.23
N THR A 322 45.69 -44.74 -33.33
CA THR A 322 46.36 -43.71 -32.53
C THR A 322 45.94 -43.75 -31.06
N LEU A 323 44.74 -44.27 -30.73
CA LEU A 323 44.26 -44.47 -29.36
C LEU A 323 44.95 -45.64 -28.61
N SER A 324 45.63 -46.53 -29.32
CA SER A 324 46.50 -47.52 -28.67
C SER A 324 47.77 -46.86 -28.13
N LYS A 325 48.32 -45.87 -28.86
CA LYS A 325 49.39 -44.97 -28.38
C LYS A 325 48.93 -43.96 -27.33
N VAL A 326 47.61 -43.74 -27.20
CA VAL A 326 47.02 -42.93 -26.14
C VAL A 326 47.36 -43.50 -24.76
N PHE A 327 47.40 -44.81 -24.49
CA PHE A 327 47.59 -45.25 -23.10
C PHE A 327 49.02 -45.07 -22.51
N SER A 328 50.07 -44.90 -23.33
CA SER A 328 51.40 -44.51 -22.87
C SER A 328 51.56 -42.99 -22.69
N GLY A 329 50.62 -42.19 -23.20
CA GLY A 329 50.62 -40.73 -23.12
C GLY A 329 49.90 -40.13 -21.90
N TYR A 330 49.27 -40.94 -21.04
CA TYR A 330 48.33 -40.45 -20.01
C TYR A 330 48.94 -40.35 -18.59
N GLN A 331 50.27 -40.44 -18.43
CA GLN A 331 50.95 -40.08 -17.17
C GLN A 331 50.62 -38.65 -16.72
N LYS A 332 50.50 -37.71 -17.67
CA LYS A 332 50.10 -36.33 -17.38
C LYS A 332 48.63 -36.21 -16.97
N VAL A 333 47.75 -37.08 -17.48
CA VAL A 333 46.31 -37.07 -17.15
C VAL A 333 46.06 -37.69 -15.77
N LEU A 334 46.74 -38.79 -15.43
CA LEU A 334 46.72 -39.34 -14.06
C LEU A 334 47.33 -38.37 -13.04
N GLY A 335 48.43 -37.69 -13.41
CA GLY A 335 49.00 -36.60 -12.61
C GLY A 335 48.04 -35.43 -12.42
N ALA A 336 47.31 -35.03 -13.47
CA ALA A 336 46.30 -33.97 -13.39
C ALA A 336 45.11 -34.37 -12.49
N VAL A 337 44.64 -35.62 -12.57
CA VAL A 337 43.57 -36.12 -11.70
C VAL A 337 44.02 -36.15 -10.23
N PHE A 338 45.27 -36.55 -9.95
CA PHE A 338 45.84 -36.52 -8.61
C PHE A 338 46.05 -35.08 -8.10
N PHE A 339 46.46 -34.16 -8.97
CA PHE A 339 46.58 -32.74 -8.65
C PHE A 339 45.22 -32.10 -8.36
N ILE A 340 44.19 -32.45 -9.12
CA ILE A 340 42.81 -32.02 -8.89
C ILE A 340 42.31 -32.58 -7.55
N ALA A 341 42.61 -33.84 -7.22
CA ALA A 341 42.24 -34.42 -5.92
C ALA A 341 42.94 -33.71 -4.75
N ILE A 342 44.23 -33.38 -4.87
CA ILE A 342 44.99 -32.61 -3.87
C ILE A 342 44.45 -31.18 -3.77
N LEU A 343 44.14 -30.54 -4.89
CA LEU A 343 43.55 -29.20 -4.92
C LEU A 343 42.19 -29.18 -4.22
N LEU A 344 41.35 -30.17 -4.48
CA LEU A 344 40.06 -30.33 -3.80
C LEU A 344 40.23 -30.58 -2.30
N LEU A 345 41.25 -31.33 -1.89
CA LEU A 345 41.59 -31.55 -0.49
C LEU A 345 42.05 -30.25 0.20
N LEU A 346 42.93 -29.49 -0.45
CA LEU A 346 43.41 -28.18 0.00
C LEU A 346 42.24 -27.20 0.15
N ILE A 347 41.36 -27.11 -0.85
CA ILE A 347 40.15 -26.29 -0.78
C ILE A 347 39.29 -26.70 0.43
N ARG A 348 39.12 -28.00 0.68
CA ARG A 348 38.37 -28.50 1.83
C ARG A 348 39.00 -28.10 3.16
N VAL A 349 40.33 -28.21 3.28
CA VAL A 349 41.07 -27.80 4.49
C VAL A 349 40.96 -26.29 4.70
N THR A 350 41.15 -25.49 3.65
CA THR A 350 41.02 -24.03 3.72
C THR A 350 39.61 -23.61 4.13
N LEU A 351 38.58 -24.24 3.55
CA LEU A 351 37.18 -24.03 3.96
C LEU A 351 36.95 -24.39 5.42
N THR A 352 37.54 -25.49 5.89
CA THR A 352 37.44 -25.91 7.29
C THR A 352 38.11 -24.89 8.23
N VAL A 353 39.30 -24.42 7.89
CA VAL A 353 40.00 -23.37 8.65
C VAL A 353 39.20 -22.07 8.66
N LEU A 354 38.60 -21.68 7.53
CA LEU A 354 37.73 -20.51 7.43
C LEU A 354 36.49 -20.64 8.34
N THR A 355 35.88 -21.84 8.38
CA THR A 355 34.76 -22.11 9.28
C THR A 355 35.17 -22.07 10.75
N THR A 356 36.40 -22.47 11.08
CA THR A 356 36.93 -22.40 12.45
C THR A 356 37.25 -20.96 12.86
N ILE A 357 37.77 -20.12 11.95
CA ILE A 357 38.00 -18.69 12.20
C ILE A 357 36.66 -17.96 12.43
N HIS A 358 35.61 -18.34 11.71
CA HIS A 358 34.26 -17.82 11.93
C HIS A 358 33.67 -18.23 13.30
N GLN A 359 34.22 -19.25 13.96
CA GLN A 359 33.84 -19.67 15.31
C GLN A 359 34.65 -18.98 16.42
N LEU A 360 35.62 -18.11 16.09
CA LEU A 360 36.33 -17.32 17.09
C LEU A 360 35.38 -16.26 17.67
N PRO A 361 35.04 -16.31 18.98
CA PRO A 361 34.02 -15.45 19.56
C PRO A 361 34.38 -13.95 19.53
N LEU A 362 35.66 -13.60 19.35
CA LEU A 362 36.15 -12.22 19.29
C LEU A 362 35.82 -11.48 17.99
N VAL A 363 35.64 -12.19 16.86
CA VAL A 363 35.41 -11.54 15.55
C VAL A 363 34.05 -10.83 15.52
N ASN A 364 33.02 -11.45 16.11
CA ASN A 364 31.69 -10.86 16.18
C ASN A 364 31.68 -9.57 16.99
N TYR A 365 32.34 -9.54 18.16
CA TYR A 365 32.41 -8.35 18.99
C TYR A 365 33.16 -7.20 18.31
N ILE A 366 34.25 -7.49 17.57
CA ILE A 366 34.99 -6.47 16.83
C ILE A 366 34.14 -5.91 15.68
N MET A 367 33.43 -6.75 14.94
CA MET A 367 32.57 -6.31 13.84
C MET A 367 31.34 -5.54 14.33
N GLU A 368 30.77 -5.92 15.46
CA GLU A 368 29.66 -5.20 16.10
C GLU A 368 30.11 -3.83 16.61
N LEU A 369 31.31 -3.73 17.21
CA LEU A 369 31.89 -2.46 17.63
C LEU A 369 32.16 -1.53 16.44
N VAL A 370 32.71 -2.05 15.34
CA VAL A 370 32.91 -1.30 14.09
C VAL A 370 31.57 -0.86 13.50
N GLY A 371 30.55 -1.72 13.54
CA GLY A 371 29.20 -1.40 13.08
C GLY A 371 28.54 -0.29 13.89
N ILE A 372 28.68 -0.31 15.22
CA ILE A 372 28.16 0.73 16.11
C ILE A 372 28.85 2.06 15.85
N ILE A 373 30.19 2.08 15.78
CA ILE A 373 30.97 3.31 15.50
C ILE A 373 30.60 3.88 14.12
N SER A 374 30.44 3.03 13.11
CA SER A 374 30.06 3.44 11.76
C SER A 374 28.64 4.00 11.71
N THR A 375 27.71 3.39 12.45
CA THR A 375 26.32 3.84 12.54
C THR A 375 26.22 5.19 13.23
N ILE A 376 26.94 5.39 14.35
CA ILE A 376 26.99 6.67 15.05
C ILE A 376 27.54 7.75 14.11
N ARG A 377 28.68 7.48 13.44
CA ARG A 377 29.29 8.42 12.48
C ARG A 377 28.34 8.79 11.34
N PHE A 378 27.65 7.80 10.78
CA PHE A 378 26.68 7.99 9.69
C PHE A 378 25.47 8.82 10.15
N VAL A 379 24.91 8.54 11.33
CA VAL A 379 23.77 9.29 11.86
C VAL A 379 24.16 10.75 12.15
N THR A 380 25.30 10.99 12.79
CA THR A 380 25.72 12.34 13.18
C THR A 380 26.26 13.17 12.02
N GLY A 381 26.88 12.55 11.00
CA GLY A 381 27.47 13.26 9.87
C GLY A 381 26.54 13.40 8.65
N ASP A 382 25.68 12.40 8.41
CA ASP A 382 24.94 12.29 7.16
C ASP A 382 23.42 12.28 7.35
N LEU A 383 22.89 11.68 8.42
CA LEU A 383 21.43 11.59 8.63
C LEU A 383 20.82 12.88 9.21
N LEU A 384 21.44 13.44 10.27
CA LEU A 384 20.90 14.60 10.98
C LEU A 384 21.07 15.93 10.23
N PHE A 385 22.00 16.00 9.28
CA PHE A 385 22.30 17.21 8.50
C PHE A 385 22.05 17.06 7.00
N ALA A 386 21.36 15.99 6.57
CA ALA A 386 20.94 15.85 5.18
C ALA A 386 19.82 16.84 4.84
N LYS A 387 20.13 17.81 3.98
CA LYS A 387 19.16 18.81 3.50
C LYS A 387 18.08 18.23 2.57
N ASN A 388 18.33 17.09 1.92
CA ASN A 388 17.33 16.40 1.07
C ASN A 388 17.51 14.86 1.08
N ARG A 389 16.44 14.14 0.73
CA ARG A 389 16.37 12.66 0.81
C ARG A 389 17.16 11.96 -0.29
N GLN A 390 17.41 12.64 -1.42
CA GLN A 390 18.14 12.09 -2.56
C GLN A 390 19.64 12.03 -2.27
N LYS A 391 20.21 13.09 -1.67
CA LYS A 391 21.61 13.14 -1.22
C LYS A 391 21.89 12.18 -0.07
N LEU A 392 20.88 11.94 0.79
CA LEU A 392 20.92 10.87 1.79
C LEU A 392 20.87 9.48 1.13
N SER A 393 19.99 9.25 0.16
CA SER A 393 19.89 7.97 -0.56
C SER A 393 21.14 7.65 -1.39
N GLU A 394 21.76 8.65 -2.01
CA GLU A 394 23.03 8.50 -2.72
C GLU A 394 24.17 8.23 -1.75
N LYS A 395 24.25 8.94 -0.62
CA LYS A 395 25.24 8.64 0.43
C LYS A 395 25.02 7.25 1.03
N ILE A 396 23.78 6.82 1.24
CA ILE A 396 23.47 5.46 1.69
C ILE A 396 23.95 4.46 0.65
N LYS A 397 23.64 4.67 -0.65
CA LYS A 397 24.11 3.78 -1.72
C LYS A 397 25.63 3.73 -1.81
N LEU A 398 26.31 4.88 -1.87
CA LEU A 398 27.77 4.98 -1.93
C LEU A 398 28.43 4.33 -0.71
N THR A 399 27.92 4.60 0.49
CA THR A 399 28.45 4.00 1.73
C THR A 399 28.15 2.50 1.80
N THR A 400 27.01 2.06 1.29
CA THR A 400 26.67 0.62 1.20
C THR A 400 27.53 -0.09 0.17
N GLU A 401 27.81 0.55 -0.97
CA GLU A 401 28.71 0.04 -2.00
C GLU A 401 30.17 0.00 -1.51
N ASP A 402 30.62 1.00 -0.75
CA ASP A 402 31.97 1.03 -0.15
C ASP A 402 32.15 -0.03 0.94
N ILE A 403 31.11 -0.30 1.75
CA ILE A 403 31.17 -1.28 2.85
C ILE A 403 30.93 -2.72 2.37
N PHE A 404 29.98 -2.93 1.45
CA PHE A 404 29.49 -4.27 1.09
C PHE A 404 29.77 -4.67 -0.38
N GLY A 405 30.28 -3.75 -1.20
CA GLY A 405 30.55 -3.98 -2.62
C GLY A 405 29.31 -3.80 -3.51
N LYS A 406 29.53 -3.49 -4.81
CA LYS A 406 28.49 -3.10 -5.79
C LYS A 406 27.37 -4.12 -6.03
N ASP A 407 27.58 -5.40 -5.75
CA ASP A 407 26.65 -6.48 -6.12
C ASP A 407 25.55 -6.78 -5.09
N VAL A 408 25.51 -6.07 -3.95
CA VAL A 408 24.58 -6.37 -2.83
C VAL A 408 23.15 -5.85 -3.08
N LEU A 409 22.92 -5.04 -4.11
CA LEU A 409 21.60 -4.47 -4.42
C LEU A 409 20.72 -5.30 -5.37
N LEU A 410 21.08 -6.55 -5.68
CA LEU A 410 20.17 -7.47 -6.39
C LEU A 410 19.16 -8.11 -5.40
N PRO A 411 17.85 -8.04 -5.67
CA PRO A 411 16.83 -8.53 -4.73
C PRO A 411 16.95 -10.05 -4.58
N PRO A 412 16.92 -10.61 -3.34
CA PRO A 412 17.13 -12.02 -3.14
C PRO A 412 15.88 -12.84 -3.49
N LYS A 413 16.09 -13.93 -4.24
CA LYS A 413 15.09 -14.98 -4.47
C LYS A 413 14.67 -15.62 -3.13
N ARG A 414 13.36 -15.67 -2.87
CA ARG A 414 12.76 -16.30 -1.68
C ARG A 414 13.19 -17.76 -1.49
N LYS A 415 13.62 -18.14 -0.26
CA LYS A 415 13.12 -19.33 0.47
C LYS A 415 13.62 -19.46 1.94
N LYS A 416 12.61 -19.59 2.82
CA LYS A 416 12.44 -20.42 4.05
C LYS A 416 13.45 -20.40 5.23
N SER A 417 12.94 -19.84 6.34
CA SER A 417 12.71 -20.45 7.69
C SER A 417 13.85 -21.19 8.41
N THR A 418 14.19 -20.70 9.61
CA THR A 418 14.38 -21.36 10.95
C THR A 418 15.26 -20.43 11.79
N ASP A 419 15.22 -20.27 13.11
CA ASP A 419 14.34 -20.58 14.24
C ASP A 419 14.99 -19.88 15.45
N ASN A 420 14.22 -19.65 16.52
CA ASN A 420 14.66 -19.62 17.93
C ASN A 420 15.35 -18.40 18.61
N THR A 421 14.55 -17.82 19.53
CA THR A 421 14.78 -17.59 20.99
C THR A 421 15.84 -16.61 21.49
N VAL A 422 15.43 -15.69 22.39
CA VAL A 422 15.90 -15.43 23.79
C VAL A 422 14.85 -14.48 24.44
N LYS A 423 14.03 -14.85 25.44
CA LYS A 423 14.20 -14.98 26.91
C LYS A 423 14.42 -13.69 27.73
N GLN A 424 13.43 -13.44 28.61
CA GLN A 424 13.48 -12.83 29.96
C GLN A 424 13.73 -11.31 30.06
N SER A 425 13.07 -10.54 30.94
CA SER A 425 12.64 -10.85 32.32
C SER A 425 11.49 -9.94 32.78
N ALA A 426 10.70 -10.47 33.72
CA ALA A 426 9.53 -9.86 34.34
C ALA A 426 9.89 -9.08 35.61
N ILE A 427 9.12 -8.02 35.91
CA ILE A 427 8.96 -7.48 37.27
C ILE A 427 7.46 -7.42 37.56
N LEU A 428 7.07 -8.18 38.58
CA LEU A 428 5.72 -8.25 39.16
C LEU A 428 5.56 -7.16 40.22
N VAL A 429 4.48 -6.39 40.16
CA VAL A 429 3.87 -5.73 41.33
C VAL A 429 2.35 -5.87 41.20
N SER A 430 1.70 -6.29 42.29
CA SER A 430 0.25 -6.48 42.46
C SER A 430 -0.25 -5.62 43.66
N PRO A 431 -1.54 -5.57 44.02
CA PRO A 431 -2.35 -4.36 43.81
C PRO A 431 -3.09 -3.86 45.06
N GLU A 432 -3.26 -2.55 45.20
CA GLU A 432 -4.19 -1.89 46.13
C GLU A 432 -4.67 -0.63 45.40
N GLY A 433 -5.94 -0.29 45.18
CA GLY A 433 -7.20 -0.59 45.84
C GLY A 433 -7.86 0.76 46.14
N ALA A 434 -8.86 1.20 45.36
CA ALA A 434 -9.99 2.07 45.79
C ALA A 434 -10.80 2.59 44.59
N TYR A 435 -12.09 2.28 44.60
CA TYR A 435 -13.12 2.88 43.76
C TYR A 435 -13.46 4.29 44.27
N VAL A 436 -13.59 5.27 43.35
CA VAL A 436 -14.32 6.52 43.63
C VAL A 436 -15.27 6.83 42.48
N THR A 437 -16.50 7.16 42.86
CA THR A 437 -17.72 7.35 42.09
C THR A 437 -17.78 8.67 41.31
N HIS A 438 -18.64 8.65 40.28
CA HIS A 438 -18.89 9.64 39.24
C HIS A 438 -19.06 11.12 39.66
N LYS A 439 -18.64 12.02 38.77
CA LYS A 439 -19.26 13.34 38.57
C LYS A 439 -19.48 13.59 37.08
N LYS A 440 -20.75 13.72 36.67
CA LYS A 440 -21.14 14.25 35.35
C LYS A 440 -20.65 15.69 35.23
N VAL A 441 -20.05 16.03 34.10
CA VAL A 441 -19.84 17.42 33.70
C VAL A 441 -20.36 17.56 32.28
N ASP A 442 -21.46 18.29 32.15
CA ASP A 442 -21.99 18.75 30.87
C ASP A 442 -21.12 19.91 30.37
N PHE A 443 -20.74 19.89 29.10
CA PHE A 443 -20.02 20.98 28.45
C PHE A 443 -20.83 21.52 27.26
N THR A 444 -21.24 22.78 27.36
CA THR A 444 -21.61 23.64 26.22
C THR A 444 -20.39 24.51 25.88
N PRO A 445 -19.95 24.63 24.62
CA PRO A 445 -18.86 25.51 24.26
C PRO A 445 -19.35 26.95 24.07
N VAL A 446 -18.68 27.91 24.73
CA VAL A 446 -18.80 29.35 24.46
C VAL A 446 -17.72 29.71 23.44
N ALA A 447 -18.14 30.24 22.28
CA ALA A 447 -17.24 30.77 21.26
C ALA A 447 -16.74 32.16 21.70
N GLN A 448 -15.42 32.39 21.63
CA GLN A 448 -14.85 33.73 21.65
C GLN A 448 -14.16 34.01 20.31
N VAL A 449 -14.63 35.05 19.66
CA VAL A 449 -14.11 35.64 18.42
C VAL A 449 -12.90 36.48 18.78
N VAL A 450 -11.77 36.26 18.11
CA VAL A 450 -10.59 37.13 18.17
C VAL A 450 -10.34 37.69 16.78
N GLU A 451 -10.35 39.02 16.68
CA GLU A 451 -10.09 39.81 15.48
C GLU A 451 -8.63 39.67 15.03
N THR A 452 -8.41 39.54 13.73
CA THR A 452 -7.11 39.41 13.08
C THR A 452 -6.62 40.78 12.60
N GLU A 453 -5.48 41.24 13.14
CA GLU A 453 -4.69 42.34 12.56
C GLU A 453 -3.55 41.80 11.68
N THR A 454 -3.38 42.54 10.58
CA THR A 454 -2.52 42.43 9.39
C THR A 454 -1.08 41.89 9.53
N LEU A 455 -0.70 41.01 8.60
CA LEU A 455 0.71 40.69 8.26
C LEU A 455 1.04 41.15 6.82
N PRO A 456 2.30 41.58 6.54
CA PRO A 456 2.68 42.27 5.30
C PRO A 456 2.89 41.34 4.10
N GLN A 457 2.51 41.84 2.91
CA GLN A 457 2.69 41.18 1.61
C GLN A 457 4.07 41.49 0.99
N GLN A 458 4.67 40.49 0.32
CA GLN A 458 5.80 40.60 -0.62
C GLN A 458 5.78 39.40 -1.60
N PRO A 459 6.42 39.48 -2.80
CA PRO A 459 5.72 39.54 -4.08
C PRO A 459 5.77 38.27 -4.96
N ASN A 460 4.85 38.25 -5.93
CA ASN A 460 4.63 37.31 -7.04
C ASN A 460 5.80 36.42 -7.49
N ASN A 461 5.60 35.10 -7.38
CA ASN A 461 6.02 34.12 -8.38
C ASN A 461 4.99 32.97 -8.47
N ILE A 462 4.36 32.89 -9.64
CA ILE A 462 3.54 31.79 -10.20
C ILE A 462 2.82 30.90 -9.16
N LYS A 463 1.71 31.41 -8.59
CA LYS A 463 0.69 30.55 -7.99
C LYS A 463 -0.11 29.91 -9.12
N ALA A 464 0.24 28.68 -9.50
CA ALA A 464 -0.73 27.80 -10.14
C ALA A 464 -1.88 27.64 -9.13
N LYS A 465 -2.98 28.36 -9.36
CA LYS A 465 -4.15 28.34 -8.48
C LYS A 465 -4.71 26.94 -8.56
N ILE A 466 -4.45 26.09 -7.57
CA ILE A 466 -5.09 24.79 -7.43
C ILE A 466 -6.59 25.10 -7.32
N VAL A 467 -7.34 24.80 -8.38
CA VAL A 467 -8.79 24.96 -8.41
C VAL A 467 -9.37 23.69 -7.75
N GLY A 468 -10.33 23.83 -6.85
CA GLY A 468 -10.88 22.71 -6.07
C GLY A 468 -10.34 22.64 -4.64
N ASN A 469 -10.79 21.65 -3.87
CA ASN A 469 -10.39 21.49 -2.46
C ASN A 469 -9.19 20.52 -2.26
N GLY A 470 -8.57 20.04 -3.34
CA GLY A 470 -7.39 19.17 -3.28
C GLY A 470 -7.64 17.77 -2.70
N VAL A 471 -8.91 17.39 -2.45
CA VAL A 471 -9.27 16.11 -1.81
C VAL A 471 -10.27 15.33 -2.65
N ASP A 472 -11.38 15.96 -3.04
CA ASP A 472 -12.49 15.24 -3.68
C ASP A 472 -12.28 15.03 -5.20
N GLU A 473 -11.14 15.46 -5.73
CA GLU A 473 -10.89 15.43 -7.18
C GLU A 473 -10.89 14.00 -7.75
N LEU A 474 -11.42 13.82 -8.96
CA LEU A 474 -11.53 12.51 -9.62
C LEU A 474 -10.20 11.77 -9.75
N ARG A 475 -9.11 12.49 -9.99
CA ARG A 475 -7.77 11.90 -10.07
C ARG A 475 -7.37 11.22 -8.76
N TYR A 476 -7.76 11.77 -7.60
CA TYR A 476 -7.53 11.15 -6.31
C TYR A 476 -8.46 9.97 -6.08
N LEU A 477 -9.73 10.12 -6.45
CA LEU A 477 -10.71 9.04 -6.38
C LEU A 477 -10.27 7.81 -7.17
N PHE A 478 -9.75 7.99 -8.38
CA PHE A 478 -9.30 6.91 -9.26
C PHE A 478 -7.84 6.51 -9.05
N ILE A 479 -7.08 7.26 -8.25
CA ILE A 479 -5.64 7.06 -8.01
C ILE A 479 -4.86 7.09 -9.33
N THR A 480 -5.17 8.08 -10.16
CA THR A 480 -4.51 8.34 -11.44
C THR A 480 -3.92 9.74 -11.44
N SER A 481 -3.00 10.04 -12.35
CA SER A 481 -2.39 11.38 -12.38
C SER A 481 -3.33 12.43 -12.97
N GLN A 482 -4.15 12.02 -13.93
CA GLN A 482 -5.00 12.90 -14.72
C GLN A 482 -6.35 12.23 -15.00
N VAL A 483 -7.38 13.06 -15.13
CA VAL A 483 -8.74 12.67 -15.56
C VAL A 483 -9.26 13.72 -16.52
N GLU A 484 -9.77 13.29 -17.67
CA GLU A 484 -10.39 14.14 -18.67
C GLU A 484 -11.84 13.70 -18.86
N LEU A 485 -12.77 14.65 -18.74
CA LEU A 485 -14.19 14.39 -18.99
C LEU A 485 -14.49 14.64 -20.47
N LEU A 486 -15.00 13.62 -21.15
CA LEU A 486 -15.30 13.66 -22.58
C LEU A 486 -16.73 14.12 -22.84
N GLU A 487 -16.94 14.87 -23.92
CA GLU A 487 -18.27 15.27 -24.40
C GLU A 487 -19.03 14.12 -25.05
N SER A 488 -18.30 13.17 -25.63
CA SER A 488 -18.86 12.17 -26.53
C SER A 488 -18.06 10.85 -26.45
N PRO A 489 -18.70 9.68 -26.56
CA PRO A 489 -18.02 8.39 -26.42
C PRO A 489 -17.14 8.05 -27.63
N GLU A 490 -17.28 8.73 -28.77
CA GLU A 490 -16.54 8.42 -30.00
C GLU A 490 -15.03 8.61 -29.83
N ALA A 491 -14.61 9.50 -28.93
CA ALA A 491 -13.20 9.69 -28.58
C ALA A 491 -12.56 8.42 -27.96
N LEU A 492 -13.37 7.47 -27.48
CA LEU A 492 -12.91 6.21 -26.93
C LEU A 492 -12.68 5.14 -28.02
N ASN A 493 -13.43 5.18 -29.13
CA ASN A 493 -13.56 4.08 -30.09
C ASN A 493 -12.23 3.48 -30.60
N ASN A 494 -11.15 4.26 -30.64
CA ASN A 494 -9.84 3.84 -31.13
C ASN A 494 -8.82 3.54 -30.02
N LEU A 495 -9.22 3.55 -28.75
CA LEU A 495 -8.34 3.25 -27.63
C LEU A 495 -8.22 1.75 -27.41
N GLU A 496 -7.01 1.29 -27.15
CA GLU A 496 -6.71 -0.11 -26.84
C GLU A 496 -7.32 -0.54 -25.49
N TYR A 497 -7.26 0.36 -24.51
CA TYR A 497 -7.78 0.16 -23.16
C TYR A 497 -9.01 1.02 -22.93
N GLN A 498 -10.16 0.43 -23.23
CA GLN A 498 -11.44 1.08 -23.04
C GLN A 498 -12.54 0.12 -22.60
N SER A 499 -13.60 0.69 -22.06
CA SER A 499 -14.89 0.04 -21.82
C SER A 499 -16.00 1.04 -22.10
N ILE A 500 -16.94 0.67 -22.97
CA ILE A 500 -18.11 1.50 -23.28
C ILE A 500 -19.35 0.69 -22.92
N SER A 501 -20.24 1.32 -22.16
CA SER A 501 -21.56 0.80 -21.79
C SER A 501 -22.64 1.84 -22.13
N ASP A 502 -23.91 1.49 -21.92
CA ASP A 502 -25.03 2.37 -22.23
C ASP A 502 -25.05 3.68 -21.44
N SER A 503 -24.37 3.74 -20.29
CA SER A 503 -24.36 4.92 -19.39
C SER A 503 -22.97 5.52 -19.17
N LEU A 504 -21.90 4.73 -19.34
CA LEU A 504 -20.53 5.11 -18.99
C LEU A 504 -19.54 4.65 -20.06
N GLY A 505 -18.62 5.54 -20.44
CA GLY A 505 -17.43 5.23 -21.23
C GLY A 505 -16.16 5.51 -20.44
N VAL A 506 -15.21 4.59 -20.47
CA VAL A 506 -13.91 4.71 -19.80
C VAL A 506 -12.82 4.39 -20.80
N GLY A 507 -11.82 5.27 -20.91
CA GLY A 507 -10.57 5.06 -21.61
C GLY A 507 -9.39 5.24 -20.68
N VAL A 508 -8.32 4.48 -20.91
CA VAL A 508 -7.05 4.60 -20.18
C VAL A 508 -5.93 4.81 -21.19
N VAL A 509 -5.20 5.91 -21.01
CA VAL A 509 -3.97 6.24 -21.74
C VAL A 509 -2.85 6.56 -20.76
N LYS A 510 -1.61 6.69 -21.23
CA LYS A 510 -0.52 7.17 -20.36
C LYS A 510 -0.74 8.64 -19.99
N ALA A 511 -0.41 8.98 -18.76
CA ALA A 511 -0.47 10.36 -18.29
C ALA A 511 0.58 11.24 -18.99
N ASP A 512 0.22 12.49 -19.21
CA ASP A 512 1.08 13.49 -19.83
C ASP A 512 2.14 14.00 -18.84
N GLY A 513 3.32 14.33 -19.37
CA GLY A 513 4.44 14.88 -18.60
C GLY A 513 5.34 13.81 -17.98
N GLU A 514 6.08 14.20 -16.94
CA GLU A 514 7.11 13.36 -16.32
C GLU A 514 6.72 12.94 -14.90
N LYS A 515 7.30 11.83 -14.45
CA LYS A 515 7.05 11.29 -13.11
C LYS A 515 7.71 12.16 -12.04
N CYS A 516 6.92 12.61 -11.07
CA CYS A 516 7.42 13.27 -9.86
C CYS A 516 8.09 12.26 -8.90
N ASP A 517 9.33 12.52 -8.49
CA ASP A 517 10.07 11.62 -7.58
C ASP A 517 9.43 11.49 -6.18
N ARG A 518 8.67 12.50 -5.74
CA ARG A 518 8.08 12.56 -4.39
C ARG A 518 6.70 11.90 -4.30
N CYS A 519 5.76 12.27 -5.17
CA CYS A 519 4.38 11.76 -5.12
C CYS A 519 4.06 10.73 -6.20
N TRP A 520 4.99 10.46 -7.12
CA TRP A 520 4.85 9.52 -8.24
C TRP A 520 3.71 9.81 -9.22
N ASN A 521 3.07 10.99 -9.10
CA ASN A 521 2.16 11.48 -10.11
C ASN A 521 2.96 11.99 -11.32
N TYR A 522 2.37 11.90 -12.49
CA TYR A 522 2.85 12.46 -13.74
C TYR A 522 2.28 13.86 -13.89
N SER A 523 3.15 14.82 -14.17
CA SER A 523 2.78 16.21 -14.40
C SER A 523 3.65 16.81 -15.47
N THR A 524 3.05 17.64 -16.32
CA THR A 524 3.73 18.46 -17.32
C THR A 524 4.58 19.58 -16.68
N HIS A 525 4.43 19.81 -15.37
CA HIS A 525 5.16 20.84 -14.62
C HIS A 525 6.37 20.30 -13.84
N VAL A 526 6.68 19.00 -13.93
CA VAL A 526 7.96 18.48 -13.43
C VAL A 526 9.10 19.13 -14.23
N GLY A 527 10.11 19.68 -13.54
CA GLY A 527 11.21 20.43 -14.15
C GLY A 527 11.01 21.94 -14.20
N VAL A 528 9.82 22.46 -13.84
CA VAL A 528 9.55 23.91 -13.82
C VAL A 528 10.24 24.61 -12.65
N SER A 529 10.31 23.97 -11.48
CA SER A 529 11.04 24.51 -10.33
C SER A 529 12.54 24.39 -10.55
N SER A 530 13.25 25.51 -10.50
CA SER A 530 14.72 25.53 -10.56
C SER A 530 15.37 24.95 -9.31
N GLU A 531 14.70 25.02 -8.16
CA GLU A 531 15.23 24.51 -6.88
C GLU A 531 15.05 22.99 -6.77
N ASP A 532 13.91 22.48 -7.23
CA ASP A 532 13.57 21.06 -7.19
C ASP A 532 13.07 20.57 -8.56
N PRO A 533 13.97 20.32 -9.53
CA PRO A 533 13.60 20.01 -10.91
C PRO A 533 12.97 18.61 -11.09
N THR A 534 13.06 17.72 -10.10
CA THR A 534 12.53 16.34 -10.22
C THR A 534 11.15 16.13 -9.60
N ILE A 535 10.52 17.21 -9.10
CA ILE A 535 9.21 17.13 -8.45
C ILE A 535 8.18 18.04 -9.14
N CYS A 536 6.91 17.70 -8.97
CA CYS A 536 5.79 18.45 -9.52
C CYS A 536 5.41 19.66 -8.65
N GLU A 537 4.61 20.55 -9.22
CA GLU A 537 4.10 21.78 -8.61
C GLU A 537 3.41 21.54 -7.26
N ARG A 538 2.68 20.42 -7.12
CA ARG A 538 2.03 20.01 -5.87
C ARG A 538 3.02 19.70 -4.77
N CYS A 539 4.11 19.03 -5.12
CA CYS A 539 5.14 18.64 -4.17
C CYS A 539 6.00 19.82 -3.75
N VAL A 540 6.27 20.77 -4.66
CA VAL A 540 6.91 22.05 -4.32
C VAL A 540 6.07 22.81 -3.30
N ALA A 541 4.78 23.02 -3.58
CA ALA A 541 3.86 23.68 -2.65
C ALA A 541 3.78 22.95 -1.31
N ALA A 542 3.77 21.61 -1.32
CA ALA A 542 3.67 20.83 -0.08
C ALA A 542 4.92 20.93 0.79
N LEU A 543 6.11 21.03 0.18
CA LEU A 543 7.35 21.26 0.90
C LEU A 543 7.44 22.69 1.45
N ALA A 544 6.80 23.66 0.78
CA ALA A 544 6.68 25.03 1.25
C ALA A 544 5.59 25.21 2.34
N GLY A 545 4.76 24.20 2.60
CA GLY A 545 3.62 24.31 3.53
C GLY A 545 2.41 25.07 2.94
N GLU A 546 2.34 25.19 1.61
CA GLU A 546 1.34 25.98 0.89
C GLU A 546 0.28 25.12 0.16
N PHE A 547 0.26 23.81 0.42
CA PHE A 547 -0.50 22.81 -0.36
C PHE A 547 -1.75 22.26 0.31
#